data_AF-A0A256Z493-F1
#
_entry.id   AF-A0A256Z493-F1
#
_cell.length_a   1.000
_cell.length_b   1.000
_cell.length_c   1.000
_cell.angle_alpha   90.00
_cell.angle_beta   90.00
_cell.angle_gamma   90.00
#
_symmetry.space_group_name_H-M   'P 1'
#
loop_
_entity.id
_entity.type
_entity.pdbx_description
1 polymer ?
#
loop_
_entity_poly.entity_id
_entity_poly.type
_entity_poly.pdbx_seq_one_letter_code
_entity_poly.pdbx_strand_id
1 'polypeptide(L)'
;MAEKKEREERSILFSEESNAVINFEESEIAEIDQQGETISHRVEGAFRVINRSTSDRLWDVYVELDEVSATTLPRDMIKIKEIEPGRTYKLDYLLKKEDISLALEELFIISEDYPNPSSIPMGEALPVEIHLGLKNLTPVKMVDVEVEKLLPGEISNLTTFGGEEDEEVNLEGGKLLWRLNEIGPGEIKILKMTGEIVLKEKDEVEMGRTNVSARAPEKISGVVVKDFGGLCKNMYVVEMSETDVPGTWQCQLTYRNPSDFSVKLERVEVLDAKTREIYLALENMEEVVPPKGVWKSDTWTVENQEKPAFLKNIQFRVIPSLSQEYSFRLTRRGLILKPAHLIYSKSADRKEIASYRPSRLTLTVDIKNGAS
;
A
#
# COMPACT_ATOMS: atom_id res chain seq x y z
N MET A 1 15.50 43.08 -9.73
CA MET A 1 14.72 42.48 -8.62
C MET A 1 13.42 42.01 -9.24
N ALA A 2 13.49 40.92 -10.00
CA ALA A 2 13.09 39.59 -9.55
C ALA A 2 11.58 39.57 -9.25
N GLU A 3 10.81 39.55 -10.34
CA GLU A 3 9.40 39.21 -10.38
C GLU A 3 9.21 37.86 -9.71
N LYS A 4 8.78 37.90 -8.45
CA LYS A 4 8.21 36.75 -7.76
C LYS A 4 6.81 36.58 -8.36
N LYS A 5 6.73 36.00 -9.56
CA LYS A 5 5.47 35.52 -10.13
C LYS A 5 4.95 34.46 -9.16
N GLU A 6 3.84 34.76 -8.49
CA GLU A 6 2.98 33.76 -7.87
C GLU A 6 2.70 32.70 -8.92
N ARG A 7 3.40 31.58 -8.83
CA ARG A 7 3.07 30.36 -9.55
C ARG A 7 1.87 29.83 -8.78
N GLU A 8 0.66 30.20 -9.21
CA GLU A 8 -0.57 29.55 -8.78
C GLU A 8 -0.30 28.04 -8.71
N GLU A 9 -0.64 27.41 -7.58
CA GLU A 9 -0.54 25.97 -7.39
C GLU A 9 -1.45 25.31 -8.43
N ARG A 10 -0.89 25.04 -9.62
CA ARG A 10 -1.60 24.33 -10.68
C ARG A 10 -1.78 22.89 -10.22
N SER A 11 -2.95 22.59 -9.65
CA SER A 11 -3.33 21.21 -9.34
C SER A 11 -3.36 20.41 -10.63
N ILE A 12 -2.58 19.34 -10.69
CA ILE A 12 -2.58 18.38 -11.79
C ILE A 12 -4.01 17.83 -12.02
N LEU A 13 -4.43 17.76 -13.28
CA LEU A 13 -5.67 17.10 -13.66
C LEU A 13 -5.39 15.62 -13.91
N PHE A 14 -6.20 14.75 -13.31
CA PHE A 14 -6.16 13.30 -13.56
C PHE A 14 -7.40 12.84 -14.34
N SER A 15 -7.24 11.78 -15.13
CA SER A 15 -8.33 11.09 -15.83
C SER A 15 -8.14 9.58 -15.74
N GLU A 16 -9.11 8.85 -15.18
CA GLU A 16 -9.02 7.40 -14.96
C GLU A 16 -8.78 6.58 -16.23
N GLU A 17 -9.33 7.03 -17.36
CA GLU A 17 -9.20 6.37 -18.66
C GLU A 17 -7.90 6.71 -19.41
N SER A 18 -6.98 7.47 -18.78
CA SER A 18 -5.76 7.89 -19.45
C SER A 18 -4.81 6.73 -19.74
N ASN A 19 -4.26 6.75 -20.95
CA ASN A 19 -3.20 5.85 -21.38
C ASN A 19 -1.82 6.24 -20.82
N ALA A 20 -1.65 7.42 -20.23
CA ALA A 20 -0.45 7.76 -19.47
C ALA A 20 -0.75 7.55 -17.98
N VAL A 21 -0.08 6.60 -17.33
CA VAL A 21 -0.40 6.22 -15.94
C VAL A 21 0.79 6.49 -15.04
N ILE A 22 0.54 7.22 -13.97
CA ILE A 22 1.44 7.32 -12.83
C ILE A 22 1.00 6.27 -11.83
N ASN A 23 1.89 5.34 -11.47
CA ASN A 23 1.60 4.26 -10.55
C ASN A 23 2.57 4.25 -9.38
N PHE A 24 2.01 4.10 -8.17
CA PHE A 24 2.74 3.80 -6.94
C PHE A 24 2.26 2.44 -6.43
N GLU A 25 3.20 1.55 -6.18
CA GLU A 25 2.93 0.28 -5.51
C GLU A 25 3.87 0.19 -4.32
N GLU A 26 3.32 0.13 -3.11
CA GLU A 26 4.08 0.05 -1.87
C GLU A 26 3.83 -1.30 -1.17
N SER A 27 4.85 -1.79 -0.49
CA SER A 27 4.77 -3.04 0.26
C SER A 27 5.51 -2.93 1.58
N GLU A 28 4.88 -3.40 2.65
CA GLU A 28 5.46 -3.53 3.97
C GLU A 28 5.45 -4.99 4.39
N ILE A 29 6.62 -5.46 4.83
CA ILE A 29 6.81 -6.81 5.37
C ILE A 29 7.46 -6.65 6.73
N ALA A 30 6.85 -7.24 7.75
CA ALA A 30 7.32 -7.23 9.12
C ALA A 30 7.34 -8.63 9.74
N GLU A 31 8.29 -8.85 10.64
CA GLU A 31 8.32 -10.00 11.54
C GLU A 31 8.51 -9.49 12.97
N ILE A 32 7.66 -9.96 13.88
CA ILE A 32 7.75 -9.67 15.32
C ILE A 32 7.90 -10.98 16.11
N ASP A 33 8.53 -10.90 17.26
CA ASP A 33 8.62 -12.03 18.18
C ASP A 33 7.31 -12.24 18.96
N GLN A 34 7.34 -13.22 19.87
CA GLN A 34 6.23 -13.57 20.74
C GLN A 34 5.91 -12.49 21.80
N GLN A 35 6.79 -11.53 22.04
CA GLN A 35 6.58 -10.35 22.91
C GLN A 35 6.04 -9.14 22.12
N GLY A 36 6.11 -9.18 20.78
CA GLY A 36 5.76 -8.06 19.91
C GLY A 36 6.94 -7.16 19.56
N GLU A 37 8.17 -7.56 19.90
CA GLU A 37 9.37 -6.83 19.48
C GLU A 37 9.68 -7.09 18.00
N THR A 38 10.14 -6.06 17.29
CA THR A 38 10.41 -6.15 15.86
C THR A 38 11.71 -6.91 15.60
N ILE A 39 11.62 -8.01 14.85
CA ILE A 39 12.76 -8.80 14.37
C ILE A 39 13.23 -8.26 13.02
N SER A 40 12.30 -8.01 12.11
CA SER A 40 12.58 -7.42 10.81
C SER A 40 11.43 -6.53 10.36
N HIS A 41 11.76 -5.44 9.67
CA HIS A 41 10.79 -4.51 9.12
C HIS A 41 11.36 -3.90 7.85
N ARG A 42 10.59 -3.97 6.77
CA ARG A 42 11.00 -3.44 5.46
C ARG A 42 9.80 -2.84 4.77
N VAL A 43 9.94 -1.60 4.34
CA VAL A 43 8.94 -0.88 3.58
C VAL A 43 9.56 -0.37 2.28
N GLU A 44 9.03 -0.84 1.17
CA GLU A 44 9.53 -0.53 -0.18
C GLU A 44 8.40 -0.05 -1.07
N GLY A 45 8.75 0.66 -2.13
CA GLY A 45 7.81 1.02 -3.16
C GLY A 45 8.43 1.04 -4.55
N ALA A 46 7.56 0.98 -5.54
CA ALA A 46 7.88 1.15 -6.95
C ALA A 46 7.06 2.31 -7.51
N PHE A 47 7.76 3.33 -8.01
CA PHE A 47 7.18 4.41 -8.80
C PHE A 47 7.28 4.05 -10.27
N ARG A 48 6.18 4.20 -11.01
CA ARG A 48 6.12 3.87 -12.43
C ARG A 48 5.44 4.96 -13.23
N VAL A 49 5.96 5.18 -14.43
CA VAL A 49 5.25 5.88 -15.50
C VAL A 49 5.01 4.90 -16.63
N ILE A 50 3.74 4.60 -16.91
CA ILE A 50 3.33 3.56 -17.83
C ILE A 50 2.68 4.22 -19.05
N ASN A 51 3.16 3.86 -20.23
CA ASN A 51 2.47 4.16 -21.48
C ASN A 51 1.59 2.95 -21.86
N ARG A 52 0.28 3.05 -21.63
CA ARG A 52 -0.74 2.06 -22.03
C ARG A 52 -1.25 2.25 -23.46
N SER A 53 -0.78 3.25 -24.21
CA SER A 53 -1.08 3.37 -25.63
C SER A 53 -0.59 2.14 -26.40
N THR A 54 -1.30 1.80 -27.47
CA THR A 54 -0.93 0.73 -28.40
C THR A 54 -0.13 1.24 -29.59
N SER A 55 -0.09 2.56 -29.83
CA SER A 55 0.44 3.11 -31.09
C SER A 55 1.31 4.37 -30.94
N ASP A 56 1.08 5.19 -29.91
CA ASP A 56 1.73 6.49 -29.74
C ASP A 56 2.71 6.49 -28.56
N ARG A 57 3.88 7.10 -28.78
CA ARG A 57 4.90 7.29 -27.75
C ARG A 57 4.54 8.49 -26.87
N LEU A 58 5.07 8.48 -25.66
CA LEU A 58 5.19 9.67 -24.82
C LEU A 58 6.63 10.19 -24.89
N TRP A 59 6.80 11.48 -25.18
CA TRP A 59 8.10 12.14 -25.26
C TRP A 59 8.26 13.18 -24.14
N ASP A 60 9.50 13.45 -23.77
CA ASP A 60 9.89 14.51 -22.83
C ASP A 60 9.01 14.53 -21.57
N VAL A 61 8.80 13.34 -21.01
CA VAL A 61 7.97 13.14 -19.84
C VAL A 61 8.71 13.66 -18.61
N TYR A 62 7.99 14.39 -17.76
CA TYR A 62 8.49 14.78 -16.46
C TYR A 62 7.44 14.59 -15.38
N VAL A 63 7.90 14.28 -14.18
CA VAL A 63 7.07 14.16 -12.97
C VAL A 63 7.72 14.95 -11.86
N GLU A 64 7.00 15.91 -11.30
CA GLU A 64 7.38 16.63 -10.08
C GLU A 64 6.67 15.97 -8.89
N LEU A 65 7.45 15.48 -7.93
CA LEU A 65 6.94 14.86 -6.71
C LEU A 65 7.17 15.80 -5.53
N ASP A 66 6.24 15.80 -4.58
CA ASP A 66 6.34 16.51 -3.30
C ASP A 66 6.22 15.51 -2.14
N GLU A 67 6.52 15.97 -0.93
CA GLU A 67 6.47 15.18 0.32
C GLU A 67 7.36 13.91 0.32
N VAL A 68 8.38 13.86 -0.53
CA VAL A 68 9.28 12.69 -0.67
C VAL A 68 10.28 12.50 0.48
N SER A 69 10.25 13.34 1.51
CA SER A 69 11.27 13.38 2.58
C SER A 69 11.41 12.07 3.36
N ALA A 70 10.27 11.38 3.56
CA ALA A 70 10.16 10.08 4.18
C ALA A 70 10.55 8.92 3.25
N THR A 71 11.08 9.20 2.06
CA THR A 71 11.46 8.18 1.07
C THR A 71 12.88 8.36 0.56
N THR A 72 13.32 7.46 -0.32
CA THR A 72 14.54 7.61 -1.14
C THR A 72 14.27 8.16 -2.54
N LEU A 73 13.03 8.58 -2.85
CA LEU A 73 12.71 9.20 -4.13
C LEU A 73 13.47 10.54 -4.29
N PRO A 74 13.81 10.92 -5.53
CA PRO A 74 14.46 12.21 -5.78
C PRO A 74 13.53 13.36 -5.40
N ARG A 75 14.12 14.43 -4.84
CA ARG A 75 13.41 15.70 -4.58
C ARG A 75 13.24 16.54 -5.85
N ASP A 76 14.10 16.31 -6.83
CA ASP A 76 14.06 17.00 -8.10
C ASP A 76 13.10 16.32 -9.08
N MET A 77 12.76 17.04 -10.14
CA MET A 77 11.91 16.54 -11.22
C MET A 77 12.50 15.29 -11.90
N ILE A 78 11.72 14.22 -11.94
CA ILE A 78 12.04 12.99 -12.67
C ILE A 78 11.84 13.27 -14.16
N LYS A 79 12.87 13.10 -14.98
CA LYS A 79 12.83 13.32 -16.43
C LYS A 79 13.04 12.02 -17.20
N ILE A 80 12.15 11.74 -18.14
CA ILE A 80 12.15 10.54 -18.97
C ILE A 80 12.04 10.99 -20.42
N LYS A 81 13.08 10.69 -21.21
CA LYS A 81 13.17 11.17 -22.61
C LYS A 81 12.01 10.65 -23.46
N GLU A 82 11.72 9.35 -23.38
CA GLU A 82 10.62 8.74 -24.11
C GLU A 82 10.14 7.45 -23.44
N ILE A 83 8.86 7.12 -23.66
CA ILE A 83 8.25 5.85 -23.27
C ILE A 83 7.47 5.32 -24.47
N GLU A 84 7.97 4.23 -25.05
CA GLU A 84 7.33 3.53 -26.18
C GLU A 84 5.95 2.94 -25.78
N PRO A 85 5.04 2.70 -26.74
CA PRO A 85 3.76 2.04 -26.50
C PRO A 85 3.92 0.73 -25.72
N GLY A 86 3.09 0.53 -24.70
CA GLY A 86 3.12 -0.63 -23.82
C GLY A 86 4.35 -0.74 -22.90
N ARG A 87 5.20 0.30 -22.81
CA ARG A 87 6.39 0.29 -21.95
C ARG A 87 6.17 1.04 -20.64
N THR A 88 7.07 0.77 -19.71
CA THR A 88 7.04 1.31 -18.35
C THR A 88 8.43 1.81 -17.98
N TYR A 89 8.49 3.05 -17.51
CA TYR A 89 9.60 3.53 -16.70
C TYR A 89 9.35 3.13 -15.25
N LYS A 90 10.38 2.65 -14.54
CA LYS A 90 10.29 2.20 -13.15
C LYS A 90 11.43 2.78 -12.33
N LEU A 91 11.12 3.23 -11.12
CA LEU A 91 12.06 3.61 -10.09
C LEU A 91 11.65 2.96 -8.76
N ASP A 92 12.51 2.10 -8.23
CA ASP A 92 12.32 1.50 -6.91
C ASP A 92 12.81 2.48 -5.82
N TYR A 93 12.11 2.51 -4.68
CA TYR A 93 12.42 3.38 -3.55
C TYR A 93 12.10 2.70 -2.21
N LEU A 94 12.70 3.23 -1.14
CA LEU A 94 12.47 2.79 0.24
C LEU A 94 11.69 3.86 0.99
N LEU A 95 10.84 3.44 1.93
CA LEU A 95 10.17 4.32 2.88
C LEU A 95 10.90 4.25 4.23
N LYS A 96 11.21 5.41 4.80
CA LYS A 96 11.86 5.57 6.11
C LYS A 96 10.81 5.55 7.22
N LYS A 97 10.17 4.40 7.38
CA LYS A 97 9.13 4.16 8.39
C LYS A 97 9.67 3.15 9.39
N GLU A 98 9.63 3.49 10.68
CA GLU A 98 10.09 2.61 11.77
C GLU A 98 8.93 1.80 12.38
N ASP A 99 7.74 2.40 12.44
CA ASP A 99 6.57 1.74 13.04
C ASP A 99 5.86 0.83 12.05
N ILE A 100 5.42 -0.35 12.50
CA ILE A 100 4.62 -1.30 11.73
C ILE A 100 3.21 -0.75 11.47
N SER A 101 2.68 -0.91 10.27
CA SER A 101 1.38 -0.34 9.85
C SER A 101 0.15 -0.93 10.57
N LEU A 102 0.10 -2.24 10.80
CA LEU A 102 -0.92 -2.87 11.63
C LEU A 102 -0.27 -3.48 12.88
N ALA A 103 -0.71 -3.04 14.06
CA ALA A 103 -0.27 -3.62 15.31
C ALA A 103 -1.10 -4.86 15.62
N LEU A 104 -0.42 -5.96 15.93
CA LEU A 104 -1.01 -7.22 16.35
C LEU A 104 -0.61 -7.52 17.80
N GLU A 105 -1.62 -7.60 18.66
CA GLU A 105 -1.49 -8.11 20.02
C GLU A 105 -2.11 -9.50 20.11
N GLU A 106 -1.41 -10.40 20.80
CA GLU A 106 -1.88 -11.74 21.10
C GLU A 106 -1.69 -12.00 22.59
N LEU A 107 -2.76 -12.41 23.26
CA LEU A 107 -2.79 -12.68 24.69
C LEU A 107 -3.36 -14.07 24.94
N PHE A 108 -2.63 -14.86 25.71
CA PHE A 108 -3.06 -16.16 26.22
C PHE A 108 -3.32 -16.07 27.73
N ILE A 109 -4.48 -16.55 28.15
CA ILE A 109 -4.85 -16.70 29.56
C ILE A 109 -5.13 -18.18 29.77
N ILE A 110 -4.33 -18.88 30.59
CA ILE A 110 -4.53 -20.31 30.86
C ILE A 110 -4.89 -20.47 32.33
N SER A 111 -6.17 -20.73 32.62
CA SER A 111 -6.73 -20.57 33.98
C SER A 111 -6.55 -19.15 34.55
N GLU A 112 -7.29 -18.82 35.61
CA GLU A 112 -7.12 -17.55 36.33
C GLU A 112 -5.71 -17.43 36.96
N ASP A 113 -5.08 -18.57 37.24
CA ASP A 113 -3.77 -18.66 37.89
C ASP A 113 -2.59 -18.32 36.96
N TYR A 114 -2.77 -18.37 35.63
CA TYR A 114 -1.69 -18.14 34.68
C TYR A 114 -2.07 -17.14 33.56
N PRO A 115 -2.19 -15.84 33.88
CA PRO A 115 -2.28 -14.79 32.86
C PRO A 115 -0.90 -14.61 32.18
N ASN A 116 -0.85 -14.63 30.84
CA ASN A 116 0.41 -14.58 30.06
C ASN A 116 1.43 -15.68 30.45
N PRO A 117 1.06 -16.97 30.34
CA PRO A 117 1.88 -18.05 30.84
C PRO A 117 3.14 -18.27 30.01
N SER A 118 4.27 -18.45 30.69
CA SER A 118 5.48 -19.07 30.11
C SER A 118 5.59 -20.57 30.46
N SER A 119 4.85 -21.03 31.48
CA SER A 119 4.75 -22.45 31.84
C SER A 119 3.39 -22.79 32.46
N ILE A 120 2.90 -24.01 32.24
CA ILE A 120 1.66 -24.55 32.85
C ILE A 120 1.86 -26.01 33.29
N PRO A 121 1.07 -26.53 34.25
CA PRO A 121 1.19 -27.91 34.69
C PRO A 121 0.86 -28.91 33.57
N MET A 122 1.59 -30.03 33.57
CA MET A 122 1.40 -31.13 32.63
C MET A 122 0.27 -32.08 33.08
N GLY A 123 -0.46 -32.65 32.11
CA GLY A 123 -1.37 -33.78 32.30
C GLY A 123 -2.83 -33.45 32.61
N GLU A 124 -3.13 -32.24 33.11
CA GLU A 124 -4.50 -31.78 33.35
C GLU A 124 -4.99 -30.91 32.19
N ALA A 125 -6.29 -30.99 31.89
CA ALA A 125 -6.93 -30.08 30.96
C ALA A 125 -7.20 -28.74 31.65
N LEU A 126 -6.65 -27.66 31.10
CA LEU A 126 -6.83 -26.31 31.62
C LEU A 126 -7.66 -25.48 30.65
N PRO A 127 -8.57 -24.62 31.15
CA PRO A 127 -9.25 -23.66 30.29
C PRO A 127 -8.23 -22.68 29.72
N VAL A 128 -8.35 -22.37 28.43
CA VAL A 128 -7.54 -21.36 27.74
C VAL A 128 -8.43 -20.32 27.09
N GLU A 129 -8.09 -19.05 27.27
CA GLU A 129 -8.62 -17.93 26.49
C GLU A 129 -7.51 -17.34 25.62
N ILE A 130 -7.85 -17.06 24.36
CA ILE A 130 -6.95 -16.46 23.38
C ILE A 130 -7.59 -15.17 22.88
N HIS A 131 -6.91 -14.04 23.01
CA HIS A 131 -7.35 -12.77 22.45
C HIS A 131 -6.42 -12.34 21.32
N LEU A 132 -6.99 -12.04 20.16
CA LEU A 132 -6.31 -11.41 19.04
C LEU A 132 -6.81 -9.97 18.93
N GLY A 133 -5.90 -9.01 19.11
CA GLY A 133 -6.14 -7.59 18.93
C GLY A 133 -5.43 -7.08 17.69
N LEU A 134 -6.15 -6.42 16.79
CA LEU A 134 -5.59 -5.79 15.59
C LEU A 134 -5.92 -4.31 15.58
N LYS A 135 -4.90 -3.45 15.39
CA LYS A 135 -5.08 -2.00 15.30
C LYS A 135 -4.45 -1.43 14.04
N ASN A 136 -5.19 -0.59 13.33
CA ASN A 136 -4.65 0.17 12.21
C ASN A 136 -3.93 1.43 12.70
N LEU A 137 -2.61 1.50 12.48
CA LEU A 137 -1.77 2.65 12.86
C LEU A 137 -1.51 3.60 11.68
N THR A 138 -2.07 3.32 10.51
CA THR A 138 -1.91 4.15 9.32
C THR A 138 -3.02 5.20 9.23
N PRO A 139 -2.82 6.30 8.48
CA PRO A 139 -3.88 7.26 8.19
C PRO A 139 -4.84 6.78 7.09
N VAL A 140 -4.60 5.61 6.48
CA VAL A 140 -5.41 5.06 5.39
C VAL A 140 -6.25 3.89 5.88
N LYS A 141 -7.38 3.65 5.22
CA LYS A 141 -8.20 2.47 5.47
C LYS A 141 -7.53 1.24 4.86
N MET A 142 -7.41 0.17 5.65
CA MET A 142 -6.96 -1.13 5.16
C MET A 142 -8.17 -2.00 4.82
N VAL A 143 -8.08 -2.77 3.75
CA VAL A 143 -9.12 -3.65 3.21
C VAL A 143 -8.58 -5.06 2.98
N ASP A 144 -9.48 -6.02 2.78
CA ASP A 144 -9.15 -7.45 2.61
C ASP A 144 -8.21 -7.94 3.72
N VAL A 145 -8.55 -7.63 4.98
CA VAL A 145 -7.69 -7.93 6.12
C VAL A 145 -7.93 -9.39 6.52
N GLU A 146 -6.86 -10.17 6.54
CA GLU A 146 -6.88 -11.58 6.91
C GLU A 146 -5.86 -11.83 8.03
N VAL A 147 -6.34 -12.42 9.13
CA VAL A 147 -5.53 -12.92 10.24
C VAL A 147 -5.61 -14.44 10.25
N GLU A 148 -4.48 -15.09 10.04
CA GLU A 148 -4.32 -16.54 10.11
C GLU A 148 -3.53 -16.89 11.39
N LYS A 149 -4.16 -17.61 12.31
CA LYS A 149 -3.50 -18.15 13.49
C LYS A 149 -3.35 -19.66 13.36
N LEU A 150 -2.11 -20.15 13.40
CA LEU A 150 -1.84 -21.58 13.55
C LEU A 150 -2.06 -21.97 15.01
N LEU A 151 -2.72 -23.10 15.23
CA LEU A 151 -3.05 -23.60 16.56
C LEU A 151 -2.34 -24.94 16.80
N PRO A 152 -1.69 -25.12 17.96
CA PRO A 152 -1.05 -26.38 18.32
C PRO A 152 -2.09 -27.47 18.59
N GLY A 153 -1.73 -28.74 18.42
CA GLY A 153 -2.63 -29.88 18.62
C GLY A 153 -3.02 -30.13 20.07
N GLU A 154 -2.31 -29.48 21.00
CA GLU A 154 -2.54 -29.44 22.44
C GLU A 154 -3.79 -28.67 22.81
N ILE A 155 -4.29 -27.79 21.93
CA ILE A 155 -5.53 -27.03 22.12
C ILE A 155 -6.69 -27.74 21.43
N SER A 156 -7.80 -27.86 22.15
CA SER A 156 -9.03 -28.49 21.68
C SER A 156 -10.26 -27.75 22.19
N ASN A 157 -11.44 -28.14 21.69
CA ASN A 157 -12.73 -27.59 22.11
C ASN A 157 -12.81 -26.05 21.97
N LEU A 158 -12.11 -25.49 20.96
CA LEU A 158 -12.13 -24.05 20.71
C LEU A 158 -13.50 -23.58 20.23
N THR A 159 -13.95 -22.49 20.84
CA THR A 159 -15.15 -21.74 20.49
C THR A 159 -14.77 -20.28 20.39
N THR A 160 -15.28 -19.61 19.36
CA THR A 160 -14.99 -18.19 19.11
C THR A 160 -16.10 -17.33 19.70
N PHE A 161 -15.71 -16.21 20.32
CA PHE A 161 -16.60 -15.22 20.91
C PHE A 161 -16.22 -13.84 20.39
N GLY A 162 -17.17 -13.15 19.78
CA GLY A 162 -16.90 -11.90 19.07
C GLY A 162 -16.71 -12.09 17.58
N GLY A 163 -16.84 -10.98 16.87
CA GLY A 163 -17.13 -10.89 15.44
C GLY A 163 -18.37 -10.02 15.26
N GLU A 164 -18.21 -8.83 14.71
CA GLU A 164 -19.34 -8.03 14.22
C GLU A 164 -20.04 -8.78 13.05
N GLU A 165 -21.26 -8.37 12.66
CA GLU A 165 -22.03 -9.04 11.58
C GLU A 165 -21.24 -9.16 10.26
N ASP A 166 -20.24 -8.31 10.07
CA ASP A 166 -19.44 -8.17 8.85
C ASP A 166 -18.10 -8.93 8.87
N GLU A 167 -17.84 -9.72 9.92
CA GLU A 167 -16.59 -10.47 10.11
C GLU A 167 -16.76 -11.97 9.81
N GLU A 168 -15.81 -12.57 9.10
CA GLU A 168 -15.78 -14.02 8.85
C GLU A 168 -14.76 -14.69 9.76
N VAL A 169 -15.21 -15.67 10.57
CA VAL A 169 -14.34 -16.46 11.44
C VAL A 169 -14.51 -17.94 11.13
N ASN A 170 -13.43 -18.61 10.74
CA ASN A 170 -13.41 -20.03 10.43
C ASN A 170 -12.31 -20.75 11.23
N LEU A 171 -12.66 -21.85 11.88
CA LEU A 171 -11.75 -22.71 12.64
C LEU A 171 -11.73 -24.11 12.02
N GLU A 172 -10.72 -24.40 11.20
CA GLU A 172 -10.59 -25.69 10.51
C GLU A 172 -9.12 -26.12 10.41
N GLY A 173 -8.86 -27.42 10.55
CA GLY A 173 -7.55 -28.01 10.26
C GLY A 173 -6.38 -27.51 11.14
N GLY A 174 -6.64 -27.14 12.40
CA GLY A 174 -5.60 -26.57 13.30
C GLY A 174 -5.23 -25.13 12.96
N LYS A 175 -6.11 -24.43 12.24
CA LYS A 175 -5.96 -23.03 11.86
C LYS A 175 -7.24 -22.27 12.21
N LEU A 176 -7.05 -21.05 12.70
CA LEU A 176 -8.08 -20.02 12.75
C LEU A 176 -7.83 -19.04 11.59
N LEU A 177 -8.91 -18.69 10.91
CA LEU A 177 -8.95 -17.66 9.90
C LEU A 177 -9.97 -16.60 10.27
N TRP A 178 -9.52 -15.36 10.44
CA TRP A 178 -10.34 -14.22 10.77
C TRP A 178 -10.21 -13.17 9.67
N ARG A 179 -11.31 -12.86 9.00
CA ARG A 179 -11.35 -11.87 7.90
C ARG A 179 -12.22 -10.69 8.24
N LEU A 180 -11.70 -9.51 7.92
CA LEU A 180 -12.38 -8.24 8.02
C LEU A 180 -12.40 -7.59 6.63
N ASN A 181 -13.56 -7.10 6.22
CA ASN A 181 -13.67 -6.36 4.95
C ASN A 181 -12.79 -5.11 4.96
N GLU A 182 -12.78 -4.40 6.09
CA GLU A 182 -11.97 -3.20 6.30
C GLU A 182 -11.63 -2.96 7.78
N ILE A 183 -10.56 -2.18 8.01
CA ILE A 183 -10.22 -1.58 9.31
C ILE A 183 -9.77 -0.13 9.08
N GLY A 184 -10.53 0.82 9.64
CA GLY A 184 -10.32 2.24 9.47
C GLY A 184 -9.10 2.78 10.24
N PRO A 185 -8.63 4.01 9.94
CA PRO A 185 -7.52 4.63 10.65
C PRO A 185 -7.77 4.69 12.17
N GLY A 186 -6.85 4.13 12.96
CA GLY A 186 -6.93 4.11 14.42
C GLY A 186 -7.92 3.09 15.01
N GLU A 187 -8.71 2.40 14.18
CA GLU A 187 -9.68 1.39 14.61
C GLU A 187 -8.98 0.17 15.23
N ILE A 188 -9.65 -0.45 16.21
CA ILE A 188 -9.21 -1.65 16.89
C ILE A 188 -10.29 -2.72 16.73
N LYS A 189 -9.89 -3.90 16.26
CA LYS A 189 -10.74 -5.11 16.23
C LYS A 189 -10.19 -6.14 17.20
N ILE A 190 -11.09 -6.86 17.86
CA ILE A 190 -10.73 -7.88 18.87
C ILE A 190 -11.55 -9.14 18.63
N LEU A 191 -10.85 -10.26 18.44
CA LEU A 191 -11.44 -11.60 18.41
C LEU A 191 -11.04 -12.36 19.66
N LYS A 192 -12.00 -13.00 20.34
CA LYS A 192 -11.74 -13.84 21.51
C LYS A 192 -12.07 -15.29 21.19
N MET A 193 -11.33 -16.20 21.80
CA MET A 193 -11.57 -17.64 21.68
C MET A 193 -11.40 -18.27 23.05
N THR A 194 -12.20 -19.29 23.35
CA THR A 194 -12.00 -20.11 24.55
C THR A 194 -11.99 -21.58 24.19
N GLY A 195 -11.21 -22.37 24.92
CA GLY A 195 -11.09 -23.81 24.72
C GLY A 195 -10.35 -24.46 25.87
N GLU A 196 -9.74 -25.60 25.61
CA GLU A 196 -8.97 -26.36 26.58
C GLU A 196 -7.58 -26.70 26.03
N ILE A 197 -6.56 -26.60 26.87
CA ILE A 197 -5.18 -27.00 26.56
C ILE A 197 -4.73 -28.17 27.44
N VAL A 198 -4.06 -29.16 26.85
CA VAL A 198 -3.49 -30.31 27.56
C VAL A 198 -2.04 -30.54 27.13
N LEU A 199 -1.08 -30.35 28.05
CA LEU A 199 0.31 -30.72 27.82
C LEU A 199 0.53 -32.20 28.19
N LYS A 200 0.87 -33.04 27.21
CA LYS A 200 1.06 -34.50 27.41
C LYS A 200 2.52 -34.90 27.60
N GLU A 201 3.43 -34.11 27.05
CA GLU A 201 4.86 -34.40 27.01
C GLU A 201 5.65 -33.34 27.78
N LYS A 202 6.95 -33.60 27.98
CA LYS A 202 7.86 -32.69 28.69
C LYS A 202 8.48 -31.63 27.78
N ASP A 203 8.26 -31.74 26.48
CA ASP A 203 8.84 -30.85 25.48
C ASP A 203 8.09 -29.52 25.42
N GLU A 204 8.80 -28.46 25.05
CA GLU A 204 8.22 -27.13 24.88
C GLU A 204 7.20 -27.15 23.72
N VAL A 205 6.10 -26.41 23.88
CA VAL A 205 5.02 -26.30 22.90
C VAL A 205 5.03 -24.91 22.28
N GLU A 206 5.14 -24.84 20.96
CA GLU A 206 4.97 -23.59 20.21
C GLU A 206 3.47 -23.35 19.99
N MET A 207 2.94 -22.25 20.53
CA MET A 207 1.52 -21.85 20.45
C MET A 207 1.10 -21.34 19.06
N GLY A 208 1.87 -21.71 18.03
CA GLY A 208 1.67 -21.39 16.63
C GLY A 208 1.89 -19.92 16.28
N ARG A 209 2.43 -19.67 15.09
CA ARG A 209 2.59 -18.30 14.55
C ARG A 209 1.25 -17.69 14.15
N THR A 210 1.23 -16.36 14.08
CA THR A 210 0.10 -15.57 13.57
C THR A 210 0.55 -14.74 12.38
N ASN A 211 -0.13 -14.90 11.25
CA ASN A 211 0.11 -14.13 10.04
C ASN A 211 -1.02 -13.13 9.82
N VAL A 212 -0.68 -11.91 9.45
CA VAL A 212 -1.63 -10.86 9.06
C VAL A 212 -1.30 -10.42 7.66
N SER A 213 -2.32 -10.31 6.81
CA SER A 213 -2.21 -9.65 5.51
C SER A 213 -3.34 -8.65 5.33
N ALA A 214 -3.06 -7.56 4.65
CA ALA A 214 -4.04 -6.55 4.31
C ALA A 214 -3.55 -5.73 3.10
N ARG A 215 -4.45 -4.95 2.50
CA ARG A 215 -4.10 -4.01 1.42
C ARG A 215 -4.76 -2.65 1.64
N ALA A 216 -4.32 -1.63 0.92
CA ALA A 216 -5.04 -0.37 0.80
C ALA A 216 -5.04 0.09 -0.67
N PRO A 217 -6.15 0.69 -1.17
CA PRO A 217 -6.22 1.29 -2.51
C PRO A 217 -5.47 2.65 -2.58
N GLU A 218 -4.65 2.94 -1.59
CA GLU A 218 -3.88 4.17 -1.44
C GLU A 218 -2.44 3.79 -1.07
N LYS A 219 -1.53 4.76 -1.16
CA LYS A 219 -0.14 4.59 -0.74
C LYS A 219 0.06 5.21 0.64
N ILE A 220 1.01 4.70 1.42
CA ILE A 220 1.28 5.16 2.79
C ILE A 220 2.44 6.13 2.90
N SER A 221 3.27 6.30 1.85
CA SER A 221 4.41 7.24 1.86
C SER A 221 4.04 8.71 2.00
N GLY A 222 2.79 9.08 1.73
CA GLY A 222 2.36 10.49 1.66
C GLY A 222 2.80 11.24 0.40
N VAL A 223 3.66 10.65 -0.46
CA VAL A 223 4.22 11.32 -1.64
C VAL A 223 3.12 11.95 -2.52
N VAL A 224 3.27 13.20 -2.93
CA VAL A 224 2.27 13.87 -3.77
C VAL A 224 2.80 14.02 -5.18
N VAL A 225 1.97 13.72 -6.18
CA VAL A 225 2.29 14.10 -7.57
C VAL A 225 1.88 15.56 -7.74
N LYS A 226 2.87 16.43 -7.81
CA LYS A 226 2.64 17.87 -7.90
C LYS A 226 2.45 18.32 -9.35
N ASP A 227 3.22 17.74 -10.26
CA ASP A 227 3.12 18.07 -11.69
C ASP A 227 3.49 16.86 -12.56
N PHE A 228 2.92 16.84 -13.77
CA PHE A 228 3.20 15.83 -14.79
C PHE A 228 3.08 16.48 -16.16
N GLY A 229 4.13 16.39 -16.96
CA GLY A 229 4.06 16.74 -18.36
C GLY A 229 4.59 15.64 -19.23
N GLY A 230 4.12 15.65 -20.47
CA GLY A 230 4.57 14.78 -21.52
C GLY A 230 4.04 15.30 -22.84
N LEU A 231 4.81 15.08 -23.89
CA LEU A 231 4.44 15.40 -25.26
C LEU A 231 3.93 14.14 -25.94
N CYS A 232 2.98 14.35 -26.84
CA CYS A 232 2.46 13.34 -27.73
C CYS A 232 2.28 13.91 -29.14
N LYS A 233 1.91 13.04 -30.08
CA LYS A 233 1.65 13.43 -31.45
C LYS A 233 0.49 14.42 -31.50
N ASN A 234 0.73 15.59 -32.07
CA ASN A 234 -0.25 16.67 -32.22
C ASN A 234 -0.16 17.28 -33.61
N MET A 235 -1.23 17.95 -34.05
CA MET A 235 -1.25 18.70 -35.31
C MET A 235 -2.10 19.94 -35.15
N TYR A 236 -1.64 21.07 -35.68
CA TYR A 236 -2.41 22.30 -35.67
C TYR A 236 -2.24 23.13 -36.94
N VAL A 237 -3.35 23.64 -37.44
CA VAL A 237 -3.43 24.37 -38.70
C VAL A 237 -4.38 25.55 -38.56
N VAL A 238 -4.03 26.68 -39.16
CA VAL A 238 -4.99 27.77 -39.37
C VAL A 238 -5.66 27.50 -40.71
N GLU A 239 -6.93 27.13 -40.67
CA GLU A 239 -7.81 27.02 -41.82
C GLU A 239 -8.11 28.45 -42.29
N MET A 240 -7.92 28.71 -43.58
CA MET A 240 -8.05 30.04 -44.19
C MET A 240 -8.93 29.95 -45.42
N SER A 241 -9.95 30.79 -45.49
CA SER A 241 -10.83 30.94 -46.66
C SER A 241 -10.98 32.42 -46.99
N GLU A 242 -10.72 32.78 -48.24
CA GLU A 242 -11.02 34.13 -48.73
C GLU A 242 -12.55 34.33 -48.74
N THR A 243 -12.99 35.49 -48.30
CA THR A 243 -14.41 35.87 -48.29
C THR A 243 -14.83 36.39 -49.67
N ASP A 244 -16.09 36.79 -49.82
CA ASP A 244 -16.59 37.44 -51.04
C ASP A 244 -15.93 38.82 -51.29
N VAL A 245 -15.25 39.38 -50.28
CA VAL A 245 -14.45 40.61 -50.42
C VAL A 245 -12.99 40.22 -50.72
N PRO A 246 -12.46 40.56 -51.91
CA PRO A 246 -11.09 40.24 -52.27
C PRO A 246 -10.07 40.83 -51.29
N GLY A 247 -9.10 40.00 -50.90
CA GLY A 247 -8.10 40.37 -49.91
C GLY A 247 -8.59 40.31 -48.46
N THR A 248 -9.80 39.80 -48.20
CA THR A 248 -10.31 39.59 -46.85
C THR A 248 -10.40 38.09 -46.56
N TRP A 249 -9.66 37.63 -45.56
CA TRP A 249 -9.50 36.21 -45.23
C TRP A 249 -10.14 35.87 -43.89
N GLN A 250 -11.09 34.94 -43.89
CA GLN A 250 -11.61 34.32 -42.66
C GLN A 250 -10.69 33.17 -42.24
N CYS A 251 -10.27 33.20 -40.98
CA CYS A 251 -9.27 32.31 -40.41
C CYS A 251 -9.81 31.60 -39.16
N GLN A 252 -9.46 30.33 -38.96
CA GLN A 252 -9.77 29.55 -37.77
C GLN A 252 -8.61 28.62 -37.41
N LEU A 253 -8.19 28.57 -36.15
CA LEU A 253 -7.20 27.60 -35.72
C LEU A 253 -7.89 26.29 -35.35
N THR A 254 -7.45 25.20 -35.97
CA THR A 254 -7.85 23.82 -35.63
C THR A 254 -6.66 23.10 -34.99
N TYR A 255 -6.83 22.64 -33.75
CA TYR A 255 -5.94 21.68 -33.09
C TYR A 255 -6.52 20.28 -33.22
N ARG A 256 -5.70 19.31 -33.64
CA ARG A 256 -6.04 17.89 -33.75
C ARG A 256 -5.12 17.10 -32.84
N ASN A 257 -5.71 16.21 -32.06
CA ASN A 257 -5.02 15.25 -31.24
C ASN A 257 -5.06 13.88 -31.93
N PRO A 258 -4.14 13.55 -32.86
CA PRO A 258 -4.08 12.24 -33.47
C PRO A 258 -3.54 11.16 -32.50
N SER A 259 -3.14 11.51 -31.27
CA SER A 259 -2.57 10.57 -30.32
C SER A 259 -3.64 9.74 -29.60
N ASP A 260 -3.19 8.72 -28.86
CA ASP A 260 -4.00 7.92 -27.94
C ASP A 260 -4.12 8.53 -26.53
N PHE A 261 -3.64 9.75 -26.30
CA PHE A 261 -3.67 10.40 -24.97
C PHE A 261 -4.65 11.56 -24.95
N SER A 262 -5.40 11.75 -23.86
CA SER A 262 -6.10 13.00 -23.62
C SER A 262 -5.10 14.11 -23.35
N VAL A 263 -5.33 15.27 -23.96
CA VAL A 263 -4.47 16.45 -23.79
C VAL A 263 -5.28 17.64 -23.31
N LYS A 264 -4.74 18.39 -22.36
CA LYS A 264 -5.25 19.71 -21.97
C LYS A 264 -4.49 20.77 -22.74
N LEU A 265 -5.20 21.63 -23.46
CA LEU A 265 -4.61 22.85 -24.03
C LEU A 265 -4.39 23.83 -22.87
N GLU A 266 -3.20 24.45 -22.78
CA GLU A 266 -2.88 25.42 -21.74
C GLU A 266 -2.80 26.85 -22.30
N ARG A 267 -2.24 26.97 -23.51
CA ARG A 267 -2.08 28.25 -24.21
C ARG A 267 -2.15 28.03 -25.71
N VAL A 268 -2.86 28.93 -26.37
CA VAL A 268 -2.95 28.99 -27.83
C VAL A 268 -2.73 30.43 -28.26
N GLU A 269 -1.71 30.64 -29.08
CA GLU A 269 -1.39 31.96 -29.62
C GLU A 269 -1.17 31.88 -31.13
N VAL A 270 -1.76 32.83 -31.86
CA VAL A 270 -1.62 32.98 -33.31
C VAL A 270 -1.25 34.42 -33.62
N LEU A 271 -0.11 34.60 -34.30
CA LEU A 271 0.40 35.91 -34.69
C LEU A 271 0.61 35.99 -36.20
N ASP A 272 0.52 37.18 -36.78
CA ASP A 272 1.03 37.44 -38.12
C ASP A 272 2.54 37.09 -38.18
N ALA A 273 2.95 36.41 -39.25
CA ALA A 273 4.33 35.96 -39.39
C ALA A 273 5.33 37.10 -39.63
N LYS A 274 4.88 38.22 -40.21
CA LYS A 274 5.72 39.38 -40.55
C LYS A 274 5.60 40.48 -39.50
N THR A 275 4.40 40.94 -39.19
CA THR A 275 4.14 42.08 -38.31
C THR A 275 4.15 41.71 -36.84
N ARG A 276 3.98 40.42 -36.52
CA ARG A 276 3.78 39.91 -35.14
C ARG A 276 2.52 40.45 -34.45
N GLU A 277 1.57 40.98 -35.21
CA GLU A 277 0.24 41.31 -34.70
C GLU A 277 -0.44 40.04 -34.16
N ILE A 278 -1.07 40.13 -32.99
CA ILE A 278 -1.70 38.99 -32.32
C ILE A 278 -3.17 38.92 -32.76
N TYR A 279 -3.56 37.77 -33.31
CA TYR A 279 -4.96 37.51 -33.70
C TYR A 279 -5.69 36.60 -32.71
N LEU A 280 -4.96 35.72 -32.04
CA LEU A 280 -5.49 34.85 -31.00
C LEU A 280 -4.47 34.76 -29.88
N ALA A 281 -4.91 34.96 -28.63
CA ALA A 281 -4.12 34.78 -27.43
C ALA A 281 -5.03 34.26 -26.31
N LEU A 282 -5.11 32.93 -26.21
CA LEU A 282 -5.81 32.22 -25.16
C LEU A 282 -4.78 31.68 -24.17
N GLU A 283 -4.98 31.96 -22.89
CA GLU A 283 -4.14 31.49 -21.79
C GLU A 283 -5.03 30.84 -20.72
N ASN A 284 -4.43 30.01 -19.86
CA ASN A 284 -5.12 29.27 -18.78
C ASN A 284 -6.35 28.51 -19.30
N MET A 285 -6.19 27.90 -20.48
CA MET A 285 -7.20 27.07 -21.10
C MET A 285 -7.46 25.81 -20.26
N GLU A 286 -8.72 25.40 -20.20
CA GLU A 286 -9.20 24.20 -19.50
C GLU A 286 -9.73 23.14 -20.48
N GLU A 287 -9.63 23.40 -21.78
CA GLU A 287 -10.13 22.55 -22.83
C GLU A 287 -9.32 21.26 -22.94
N VAL A 288 -10.02 20.15 -22.69
CA VAL A 288 -9.50 18.79 -22.88
C VAL A 288 -9.87 18.30 -24.28
N VAL A 289 -8.86 17.91 -25.05
CA VAL A 289 -9.02 17.27 -26.36
C VAL A 289 -8.79 15.77 -26.19
N PRO A 290 -9.83 14.93 -26.32
CA PRO A 290 -9.71 13.48 -26.15
C PRO A 290 -8.83 12.86 -27.26
N PRO A 291 -8.42 11.60 -27.11
CA PRO A 291 -7.77 10.84 -28.18
C PRO A 291 -8.53 10.94 -29.49
N LYS A 292 -7.82 11.16 -30.59
CA LYS A 292 -8.37 11.39 -31.95
C LYS A 292 -9.33 12.59 -32.06
N GLY A 293 -9.40 13.43 -31.04
CA GLY A 293 -10.26 14.59 -30.94
C GLY A 293 -9.75 15.82 -31.69
N VAL A 294 -10.62 16.83 -31.77
CA VAL A 294 -10.35 18.11 -32.44
C VAL A 294 -10.88 19.25 -31.57
N TRP A 295 -10.12 20.33 -31.45
CA TRP A 295 -10.55 21.60 -30.89
C TRP A 295 -10.40 22.69 -31.96
N LYS A 296 -11.33 23.66 -31.96
CA LYS A 296 -11.34 24.78 -32.89
C LYS A 296 -11.49 26.08 -32.13
N SER A 297 -10.71 27.09 -32.49
CA SER A 297 -10.87 28.45 -31.98
C SER A 297 -12.11 29.13 -32.56
N ASP A 298 -12.46 30.29 -32.02
CA ASP A 298 -13.29 31.26 -32.72
C ASP A 298 -12.62 31.69 -34.03
N THR A 299 -13.43 32.14 -34.99
CA THR A 299 -12.95 32.65 -36.28
C THR A 299 -12.57 34.12 -36.19
N TRP A 300 -11.52 34.52 -36.89
CA TRP A 300 -11.14 35.93 -37.05
C TRP A 300 -10.93 36.28 -38.53
N THR A 301 -10.89 37.58 -38.85
CA THR A 301 -10.71 38.06 -40.22
C THR A 301 -9.44 38.89 -40.33
N VAL A 302 -8.72 38.75 -41.46
CA VAL A 302 -7.51 39.52 -41.76
C VAL A 302 -7.63 40.11 -43.16
N GLU A 303 -7.28 41.39 -43.29
CA GLU A 303 -7.15 42.07 -44.59
C GLU A 303 -5.72 41.93 -45.10
N ASN A 304 -5.52 41.19 -46.17
CA ASN A 304 -4.24 41.00 -46.84
C ASN A 304 -4.45 40.68 -48.33
N GLN A 305 -3.76 41.42 -49.21
CA GLN A 305 -3.81 41.18 -50.66
C GLN A 305 -3.30 39.79 -51.05
N GLU A 306 -2.39 39.23 -50.24
CA GLU A 306 -1.89 37.86 -50.39
C GLU A 306 -2.46 36.98 -49.29
N LYS A 307 -2.37 35.65 -49.48
CA LYS A 307 -2.74 34.68 -48.45
C LYS A 307 -1.94 34.94 -47.16
N PRO A 308 -2.60 35.17 -46.01
CA PRO A 308 -1.91 35.47 -44.77
C PRO A 308 -1.08 34.29 -44.28
N ALA A 309 -0.02 34.59 -43.52
CA ALA A 309 0.86 33.60 -42.93
C ALA A 309 0.95 33.82 -41.42
N PHE A 310 0.83 32.74 -40.66
CA PHE A 310 0.74 32.81 -39.20
C PHE A 310 1.84 32.02 -38.49
N LEU A 311 2.34 32.58 -37.39
CA LEU A 311 3.10 31.86 -36.37
C LEU A 311 2.13 31.37 -35.29
N LYS A 312 2.37 30.16 -34.78
CA LYS A 312 1.46 29.46 -33.88
C LYS A 312 2.27 28.95 -32.70
N ASN A 313 1.92 29.36 -31.50
CA ASN A 313 2.49 28.86 -30.25
C ASN A 313 1.39 28.14 -29.49
N ILE A 314 1.43 26.81 -29.47
CA ILE A 314 0.46 25.98 -28.77
C ILE A 314 1.19 25.23 -27.67
N GLN A 315 0.72 25.40 -26.44
CA GLN A 315 1.16 24.64 -25.28
C GLN A 315 0.02 23.72 -24.87
N PHE A 316 0.36 22.44 -24.72
CA PHE A 316 -0.56 21.42 -24.27
C PHE A 316 0.21 20.44 -23.39
N ARG A 317 -0.53 19.66 -22.59
CA ARG A 317 0.02 18.60 -21.76
C ARG A 317 -0.85 17.36 -21.81
N VAL A 318 -0.22 16.20 -21.75
CA VAL A 318 -0.93 14.93 -21.54
C VAL A 318 -1.52 14.91 -20.12
N ILE A 319 -2.76 14.46 -20.02
CA ILE A 319 -3.47 14.24 -18.74
C ILE A 319 -3.21 12.80 -18.30
N PRO A 320 -2.56 12.54 -17.16
CA PRO A 320 -2.32 11.18 -16.70
C PRO A 320 -3.49 10.62 -15.88
N SER A 321 -3.48 9.30 -15.63
CA SER A 321 -4.19 8.66 -14.53
C SER A 321 -3.25 8.45 -13.35
N LEU A 322 -3.82 8.34 -12.15
CA LEU A 322 -3.08 7.98 -10.94
C LEU A 322 -3.59 6.63 -10.43
N SER A 323 -2.68 5.72 -10.16
CA SER A 323 -2.96 4.40 -9.60
C SER A 323 -2.07 4.17 -8.39
N GLN A 324 -2.66 3.75 -7.27
CA GLN A 324 -1.96 3.56 -6.02
C GLN A 324 -2.41 2.26 -5.36
N GLU A 325 -1.48 1.54 -4.78
CA GLU A 325 -1.78 0.37 -3.97
C GLU A 325 -0.71 0.21 -2.90
N TYR A 326 -1.14 -0.28 -1.73
CA TYR A 326 -0.28 -0.67 -0.64
C TYR A 326 -0.62 -2.09 -0.19
N SER A 327 0.41 -2.91 0.05
CA SER A 327 0.27 -4.27 0.57
C SER A 327 1.02 -4.44 1.88
N PHE A 328 0.40 -5.14 2.82
CA PHE A 328 0.95 -5.36 4.15
C PHE A 328 1.02 -6.85 4.47
N ARG A 329 2.14 -7.29 5.05
CA ARG A 329 2.29 -8.61 5.66
C ARG A 329 3.04 -8.53 6.98
N LEU A 330 2.51 -9.18 8.00
CA LEU A 330 3.14 -9.34 9.30
C LEU A 330 3.13 -10.81 9.72
N THR A 331 4.25 -11.30 10.23
CA THR A 331 4.33 -12.59 10.92
C THR A 331 4.75 -12.37 12.38
N ARG A 332 3.92 -12.83 13.32
CA ARG A 332 4.24 -12.94 14.74
C ARG A 332 4.65 -14.37 15.05
N ARG A 333 5.82 -14.57 15.66
CA ARG A 333 6.26 -15.88 16.15
C ARG A 333 5.35 -16.39 17.28
N GLY A 334 5.15 -17.70 17.33
CA GLY A 334 4.34 -18.31 18.37
C GLY A 334 4.97 -18.19 19.76
N LEU A 335 4.12 -18.05 20.78
CA LEU A 335 4.54 -18.15 22.18
C LEU A 335 5.10 -19.54 22.46
N ILE A 336 6.22 -19.63 23.17
CA ILE A 336 6.78 -20.89 23.65
C ILE A 336 6.26 -21.16 25.06
N LEU A 337 5.53 -22.26 25.22
CA LEU A 337 4.96 -22.71 26.48
C LEU A 337 5.74 -23.91 27.03
N LYS A 338 6.21 -23.81 28.27
CA LYS A 338 7.00 -24.88 28.90
C LYS A 338 6.15 -25.76 29.83
N PRO A 339 6.21 -27.10 29.73
CA PRO A 339 5.54 -27.97 30.70
C PRO A 339 6.20 -27.89 32.08
N ALA A 340 5.45 -27.37 33.06
CA ALA A 340 5.85 -27.46 34.46
C ALA A 340 5.65 -28.89 34.94
N HIS A 341 6.76 -29.54 35.31
CA HIS A 341 6.75 -30.90 35.81
C HIS A 341 7.68 -31.06 37.01
N LEU A 342 7.41 -32.07 37.84
CA LEU A 342 8.25 -32.43 38.98
C LEU A 342 9.14 -33.61 38.60
N ILE A 343 10.43 -33.50 38.88
CA ILE A 343 11.35 -34.63 38.84
C ILE A 343 11.46 -35.15 40.26
N TYR A 344 11.05 -36.40 40.50
CA TYR A 344 11.22 -37.02 41.80
C TYR A 344 12.04 -38.31 41.72
N SER A 345 12.83 -38.56 42.76
CA SER A 345 13.51 -39.83 42.96
C SER A 345 13.25 -40.34 44.37
N LYS A 346 12.89 -41.62 44.47
CA LYS A 346 12.71 -42.31 45.74
C LYS A 346 13.89 -43.23 45.98
N SER A 347 14.56 -43.06 47.10
CA SER A 347 15.61 -43.98 47.56
C SER A 347 15.27 -44.52 48.95
N ALA A 348 15.70 -45.74 49.22
CA ALA A 348 15.61 -46.36 50.53
C ALA A 348 17.03 -46.50 51.08
N ASP A 349 17.21 -46.25 52.38
CA ASP A 349 18.49 -46.45 53.06
C ASP A 349 18.95 -47.91 53.08
N ARG A 350 18.02 -48.85 52.82
CA ARG A 350 18.27 -50.30 52.76
C ARG A 350 17.49 -50.94 51.62
N LYS A 351 18.13 -51.86 50.88
CA LYS A 351 17.50 -52.65 49.81
C LYS A 351 16.85 -53.94 50.32
N GLU A 352 17.31 -54.45 51.46
CA GLU A 352 16.85 -55.71 52.05
C GLU A 352 16.64 -55.52 53.56
N ILE A 353 15.64 -56.22 54.10
CA ILE A 353 15.34 -56.25 55.54
C ILE A 353 15.30 -57.70 56.01
N ALA A 354 15.80 -57.94 57.23
CA ALA A 354 15.83 -59.28 57.80
C ALA A 354 14.41 -59.79 58.08
N SER A 355 14.09 -61.00 57.62
CA SER A 355 12.80 -61.63 57.89
C SER A 355 12.58 -61.85 59.39
N TYR A 356 11.36 -61.62 59.86
CA TYR A 356 10.91 -61.83 61.26
C TYR A 356 11.62 -60.97 62.32
N ARG A 357 12.27 -59.86 61.93
CA ARG A 357 12.79 -58.85 62.86
C ARG A 357 12.31 -57.44 62.51
N PRO A 358 11.78 -56.66 63.47
CA PRO A 358 11.45 -55.26 63.23
C PRO A 358 12.68 -54.49 62.75
N SER A 359 12.59 -53.93 61.54
CA SER A 359 13.68 -53.18 60.91
C SER A 359 13.18 -51.78 60.58
N ARG A 360 13.95 -50.75 60.94
CA ARG A 360 13.66 -49.37 60.54
C ARG A 360 14.12 -49.17 59.10
N LEU A 361 13.20 -48.73 58.26
CA LEU A 361 13.44 -48.34 56.87
C LEU A 361 13.25 -46.82 56.77
N THR A 362 14.23 -46.13 56.21
CA THR A 362 14.14 -44.70 55.91
C THR A 362 13.98 -44.53 54.42
N LEU A 363 12.88 -43.91 54.02
CA LEU A 363 12.62 -43.54 52.63
C LEU A 363 12.94 -42.06 52.46
N THR A 364 13.82 -41.76 51.50
CA THR A 364 14.10 -40.39 51.09
C THR A 364 13.42 -40.16 49.75
N VAL A 365 12.62 -39.11 49.67
CA VAL A 365 12.01 -38.64 48.42
C VAL A 365 12.61 -37.28 48.11
N ASP A 366 13.42 -37.23 47.06
CA ASP A 366 13.94 -35.97 46.54
C ASP A 366 12.99 -35.47 45.45
N ILE A 367 12.49 -34.25 45.61
CA ILE A 367 11.59 -33.60 44.64
C ILE A 367 12.31 -32.36 44.13
N LYS A 368 12.39 -32.21 42.81
CA LYS A 368 12.98 -31.06 42.12
C LYS A 368 11.97 -30.48 41.14
N ASN A 369 11.99 -29.16 40.99
CA ASN A 369 11.31 -28.51 39.87
C ASN A 369 12.01 -28.91 38.57
N GLY A 370 11.25 -29.46 37.62
CA GLY A 370 11.71 -29.85 36.29
C GLY A 370 11.53 -28.75 35.24
N ALA A 371 10.84 -27.65 35.56
CA ALA A 371 10.78 -26.48 34.69
C ALA A 371 12.11 -25.71 34.79
N SER A 372 12.86 -25.61 33.68
CA SER A 372 14.10 -24.85 33.55
C SER A 372 13.93 -23.60 32.68
#